data_AF-V4PXD8-F1
#
_entry.id   AF-V4PXD8-F1
#
_cell.length_a   1.000
_cell.length_b   1.000
_cell.length_c   1.000
_cell.angle_alpha   90.00
_cell.angle_beta   90.00
_cell.angle_gamma   90.00
#
_symmetry.space_group_name_H-M   'P 1'
#
loop_
_entity.id
_entity.type
_entity.pdbx_description
1 polymer ?
#
loop_
_entity_poly.entity_id
_entity_poly.type
_entity_poly.pdbx_seq_one_letter_code
_entity_poly.pdbx_strand_id
1 'polypeptide(L)'
;MKRRERTRHLIELGGLVIKAKLDDLTSDDRTVLYGAFLALAAKLKGGEGAANVEVWRRTGKRAFDTEAEEIAARAGDVHRAYERGRR
;
A
#
# COMPACT_ATOMS: atom_id res chain seq x y z
N MET A 1 -8.16 15.58 19.71
CA MET A 1 -8.31 14.80 18.46
C MET A 1 -7.13 14.93 17.50
N LYS A 2 -6.68 16.16 17.14
CA LYS A 2 -5.64 16.42 16.13
C LYS A 2 -4.37 15.55 16.16
N ARG A 3 -3.82 15.21 17.35
CA ARG A 3 -2.62 14.35 17.46
C ARG A 3 -2.87 12.91 17.04
N ARG A 4 -4.03 12.34 17.40
CA ARG A 4 -4.40 10.96 17.06
C ARG A 4 -4.63 10.83 15.57
N GLU A 5 -5.34 11.78 14.96
CA GLU A 5 -5.57 11.82 13.51
C GLU A 5 -4.26 11.95 12.73
N ARG A 6 -3.35 12.84 13.15
CA ARG A 6 -2.03 12.98 12.52
C ARG A 6 -1.23 11.69 12.60
N THR A 7 -1.23 11.04 13.77
CA THR A 7 -0.48 9.79 13.97
C THR A 7 -1.04 8.69 13.08
N ARG A 8 -2.37 8.53 13.03
CA ARG A 8 -3.04 7.58 12.15
C ARG A 8 -2.70 7.84 10.68
N HIS A 9 -2.80 9.08 10.24
CA HIS A 9 -2.48 9.45 8.86
C HIS A 9 -1.04 9.14 8.46
N LEU A 10 -0.06 9.43 9.33
CA LEU A 10 1.35 9.12 9.06
C LEU A 10 1.61 7.61 9.04
N ILE A 11 0.93 6.84 9.90
CA ILE A 11 1.01 5.38 9.90
C ILE A 11 0.41 4.80 8.61
N GLU A 12 -0.75 5.31 8.18
CA GLU A 12 -1.39 4.89 6.93
C GLU A 12 -0.48 5.14 5.73
N LEU A 13 0.13 6.34 5.64
CA LEU A 13 1.08 6.65 4.57
C LEU A 13 2.34 5.78 4.64
N GLY A 14 2.92 5.57 5.83
CA GLY A 14 4.06 4.68 6.02
C GLY A 14 3.74 3.23 5.64
N GLY A 15 2.53 2.76 5.93
CA GLY A 15 2.07 1.41 5.58
C GLY A 15 2.02 1.17 4.06
N LEU A 16 1.84 2.20 3.24
CA LEU A 16 1.90 2.08 1.78
C LEU A 16 3.31 1.77 1.27
N VAL A 17 4.34 2.27 1.95
CA VAL A 17 5.75 1.99 1.62
C VAL A 17 6.04 0.51 1.80
N ILE A 18 5.63 -0.03 2.97
CA ILE A 18 5.80 -1.45 3.31
C ILE A 18 4.99 -2.35 2.36
N LYS A 19 3.73 -1.98 2.09
CA LYS A 19 2.86 -2.75 1.18
C LYS A 19 3.43 -2.83 -0.24
N ALA A 20 4.03 -1.74 -0.71
CA ALA A 20 4.72 -1.70 -2.00
C ALA A 20 6.11 -2.35 -1.99
N LYS A 21 6.54 -2.92 -0.85
CA LYS A 21 7.86 -3.52 -0.60
C LYS A 21 9.03 -2.57 -0.87
N LEU A 22 8.78 -1.27 -0.81
CA LEU A 22 9.81 -0.28 -1.10
C LEU A 22 10.86 -0.23 0.01
N ASP A 23 10.48 -0.50 1.25
CA ASP A 23 11.39 -0.66 2.39
C ASP A 23 12.39 -1.79 2.17
N ASP A 24 11.95 -2.95 1.70
CA ASP A 24 12.83 -4.08 1.41
C ASP A 24 13.72 -3.80 0.19
N LEU A 25 13.11 -3.33 -0.90
CA LEU A 25 13.82 -3.03 -2.16
C LEU A 25 14.87 -1.91 -2.02
N THR A 26 14.69 -0.98 -1.08
CA THR A 26 15.65 0.09 -0.81
C THR A 26 16.48 -0.14 0.44
N SER A 27 16.36 -1.29 1.12
CA SER A 27 17.03 -1.57 2.40
C SER A 27 16.80 -0.49 3.46
N ASP A 28 15.57 0.02 3.56
CA ASP A 28 15.14 1.13 4.42
C ASP A 28 15.93 2.45 4.21
N ASP A 29 16.59 2.62 3.05
CA ASP A 29 17.26 3.89 2.73
C ASP A 29 16.24 5.01 2.46
N ARG A 30 16.05 5.84 3.48
CA ARG A 30 15.14 7.00 3.44
C ARG A 30 15.53 8.05 2.41
N THR A 31 16.81 8.18 2.08
CA THR A 31 17.27 9.11 1.06
C THR A 31 16.84 8.64 -0.33
N VAL A 32 16.95 7.34 -0.59
CA VAL A 32 16.47 6.71 -1.83
C VAL A 32 14.95 6.84 -1.95
N LEU A 33 14.21 6.50 -0.89
CA LEU A 33 12.74 6.64 -0.86
C LEU A 33 12.31 8.08 -1.12
N TYR A 34 12.95 9.05 -0.46
CA TYR A 34 12.66 10.46 -0.66
C TYR A 34 12.94 10.91 -2.09
N GLY A 35 14.07 10.50 -2.67
CA GLY A 35 14.40 10.76 -4.08
C GLY A 35 13.36 10.20 -5.05
N ALA A 36 12.88 8.97 -4.81
CA ALA A 36 11.82 8.35 -5.61
C ALA A 36 10.49 9.14 -5.54
N PHE A 37 10.09 9.59 -4.35
CA PHE A 37 8.89 10.42 -4.19
C PHE A 37 9.03 11.80 -4.84
N LEU A 38 10.23 12.40 -4.83
CA LEU A 38 10.50 13.64 -5.56
C LEU A 38 10.37 13.45 -7.08
N ALA A 39 10.88 12.34 -7.63
CA ALA A 39 10.73 12.01 -9.03
C ALA A 39 9.24 11.81 -9.40
N LEU A 40 8.47 11.16 -8.53
CA LEU A 40 7.03 11.00 -8.69
C LEU A 40 6.30 12.35 -8.69
N ALA A 41 6.64 13.24 -7.75
CA ALA A 41 6.07 14.57 -7.66
C ALA A 41 6.40 15.42 -8.90
N ALA A 42 7.63 15.31 -9.42
CA ALA A 42 8.02 15.99 -10.66
C ALA A 42 7.19 15.50 -11.86
N LYS A 43 6.98 14.18 -11.98
CA LYS A 43 6.13 13.58 -13.03
C LYS A 43 4.68 14.07 -12.96
N LEU A 44 4.15 14.26 -11.75
CA LEU A 44 2.79 14.77 -11.55
C LEU A 44 2.63 16.27 -11.82
N LYS A 45 3.69 17.07 -11.69
CA LYS A 45 3.67 18.49 -12.03
C LYS A 45 3.78 18.76 -13.53
N GLY A 46 4.18 17.75 -14.33
CA GLY A 46 4.23 17.84 -15.78
C GLY A 46 2.86 17.81 -16.45
N GLY A 47 2.82 18.05 -17.78
CA GLY A 47 1.58 18.14 -18.55
C GLY A 47 0.69 16.89 -18.54
N GLU A 48 1.26 15.72 -18.23
CA GLU A 48 0.54 14.44 -18.15
C GLU A 48 0.12 14.06 -16.72
N GLY A 49 0.27 14.96 -15.74
CA GLY A 49 0.01 14.65 -14.33
C GLY A 49 -1.37 14.05 -14.08
N ALA A 50 -2.42 14.64 -14.65
CA ALA A 50 -3.80 14.15 -14.48
C ALA A 50 -4.02 12.75 -15.06
N ALA A 51 -3.47 12.47 -16.24
CA ALA A 51 -3.55 11.14 -16.86
C ALA A 51 -2.81 10.09 -16.03
N ASN A 52 -1.61 10.43 -15.54
CA ASN A 52 -0.83 9.57 -14.65
C ASN A 52 -1.59 9.24 -13.35
N VAL A 53 -2.22 10.24 -12.72
CA VAL A 53 -3.06 10.03 -11.52
C VAL A 53 -4.18 9.04 -11.78
N GLU A 54 -4.88 9.16 -12.91
CA GLU A 54 -6.01 8.27 -13.22
C GLU A 54 -5.56 6.81 -13.44
N VAL A 55 -4.43 6.62 -14.14
CA VAL A 55 -3.84 5.29 -14.34
C VAL A 55 -3.41 4.68 -13.00
N TRP A 56 -2.75 5.45 -12.14
CA TRP A 56 -2.27 4.96 -10.84
C TRP A 56 -3.42 4.70 -9.87
N ARG A 57 -4.49 5.51 -9.89
CA ARG A 57 -5.70 5.28 -9.11
C ARG A 57 -6.32 3.92 -9.43
N ARG A 58 -6.51 3.61 -10.72
CA ARG A 58 -7.05 2.32 -11.16
C ARG A 58 -6.14 1.15 -10.83
N THR A 59 -4.83 1.34 -10.95
CA THR A 59 -3.83 0.32 -10.62
C THR A 59 -3.81 0.03 -9.12
N GLY A 60 -3.76 1.08 -8.30
CA GLY A 60 -3.82 0.97 -6.84
C GLY A 60 -5.10 0.27 -6.39
N LYS A 61 -6.28 0.69 -6.90
CA LYS A 61 -7.55 0.04 -6.56
C LYS A 61 -7.51 -1.47 -6.80
N ARG A 62 -7.07 -1.91 -7.98
CA ARG A 62 -6.97 -3.35 -8.30
C ARG A 62 -6.02 -4.10 -7.38
N ALA A 63 -4.88 -3.50 -7.03
CA ALA A 63 -3.94 -4.11 -6.09
C ALA A 63 -4.57 -4.28 -4.69
N PHE A 64 -5.26 -3.25 -4.19
CA PHE A 64 -5.98 -3.33 -2.92
C PHE A 64 -7.08 -4.39 -2.92
N ASP A 65 -7.89 -4.46 -3.99
CA ASP A 65 -8.96 -5.44 -4.11
C ASP A 65 -8.39 -6.87 -4.11
N THR A 66 -7.33 -7.11 -4.89
CA THR A 66 -6.66 -8.42 -4.97
C THR A 66 -6.12 -8.87 -3.61
N GLU A 67 -5.42 -7.99 -2.90
CA GLU A 67 -4.90 -8.31 -1.56
C GLU A 67 -6.01 -8.58 -0.55
N ALA A 68 -7.13 -7.86 -0.63
CA ALA A 68 -8.28 -8.09 0.24
C ALA A 68 -8.91 -9.47 0.00
N GLU A 69 -9.04 -9.88 -1.27
CA GLU A 69 -9.51 -11.21 -1.65
C GLU A 69 -8.57 -12.31 -1.14
N GLU A 70 -7.26 -12.13 -1.27
CA GLU A 70 -6.26 -13.07 -0.74
C GLU A 70 -6.34 -13.22 0.78
N ILE A 71 -6.50 -12.10 1.50
CA ILE A 71 -6.65 -12.11 2.96
C ILE A 71 -7.94 -12.85 3.36
N ALA A 72 -9.05 -12.58 2.67
CA ALA A 72 -10.32 -13.23 2.92
C ALA A 72 -10.26 -14.74 2.64
N ALA A 73 -9.61 -15.14 1.55
CA ALA A 73 -9.40 -16.54 1.21
C ALA A 73 -8.58 -17.27 2.30
N ARG A 74 -7.46 -16.68 2.73
CA ARG A 74 -6.63 -17.23 3.81
C ARG A 74 -7.39 -17.36 5.13
N ALA A 75 -8.19 -16.36 5.50
CA ALA A 75 -9.03 -16.44 6.70
C ALA A 75 -10.06 -17.57 6.62
N GLY A 76 -10.68 -17.76 5.46
CA GLY A 76 -11.59 -18.88 5.19
C GLY A 76 -10.89 -20.25 5.29
N ASP A 77 -9.66 -20.36 4.79
CA ASP A 77 -8.87 -21.59 4.90
C ASP A 77 -8.52 -21.93 6.35
N VAL A 78 -8.10 -20.95 7.14
CA VAL A 78 -7.82 -21.12 8.57
C VAL A 78 -9.07 -21.57 9.32
N HIS A 79 -10.21 -20.94 9.05
CA HIS A 79 -11.48 -21.33 9.66
C HIS A 79 -11.87 -22.77 9.29
N ARG A 80 -11.76 -23.15 8.01
CA ARG A 80 -12.02 -24.53 7.56
C ARG A 80 -11.07 -25.55 8.18
N ALA A 81 -9.79 -25.20 8.35
CA ALA A 81 -8.80 -26.06 8.99
C ALA A 81 -9.12 -26.29 10.48
N TYR A 82 -9.51 -25.24 11.20
CA TYR A 82 -9.96 -25.33 12.59
C TYR A 82 -11.18 -26.25 12.75
N GLU A 83 -12.21 -26.09 11.91
CA GLU A 83 -13.42 -26.92 11.98
C GLU A 83 -13.17 -28.40 11.65
N ARG A 84 -12.20 -28.69 10.76
CA ARG A 84 -11.80 -30.08 10.43
C ARG A 84 -11.02 -30.75 11.56
N GLY A 85 -10.16 -30.03 12.27
CA GLY A 85 -9.35 -30.59 13.37
C GLY A 85 -10.12 -30.79 14.69
N ARG A 86 -11.35 -30.28 14.77
CA ARG A 86 -12.24 -30.41 15.94
C ARG A 86 -13.16 -31.65 15.87
N ARG A 87 -13.21 -32.33 14.73
CA ARG A 87 -13.94 -33.59 14.53
C ARG A 87 -13.03 -34.78 14.80
#